data_AF-A0A2R6DZJ0-F1
#
_entry.id   AF-A0A2R6DZJ0-F1
#
_cell.length_a   1.000
_cell.length_b   1.000
_cell.length_c   1.000
_cell.angle_alpha   90.00
_cell.angle_beta   90.00
_cell.angle_gamma   90.00
#
_symmetry.space_group_name_H-M   'P 1'
#
loop_
_entity.id
_entity.type
_entity.pdbx_description
1 polymer ?
#
loop_
_entity_poly.entity_id
_entity_poly.type
_entity_poly.pdbx_seq_one_letter_code
_entity_poly.pdbx_strand_id
1 'polypeptide(L)'
;VYFCTSVFKDAAQHRRRLKRMARTVRRPFDDITDDGTIVYGKTRTPPERFAELGVPEEFYTVKSDRVEVAWWLLEEMVEEGDIDAGEIVEQYPTYDGTVVERTPVA
;
A
#
# COMPACT_ATOMS: atom_id res chain seq x y z
N VAL A 1 -10.25 4.22 43.52
CA VAL A 1 -9.24 3.53 42.69
C VAL A 1 -9.52 3.90 41.23
N TYR A 2 -8.67 4.69 40.59
CA TYR A 2 -8.78 5.01 39.16
C TYR A 2 -8.00 3.96 38.37
N PHE A 3 -8.69 2.98 37.80
CA PHE A 3 -8.07 2.00 36.90
C PHE A 3 -7.90 2.68 35.54
N CYS A 4 -6.72 3.22 35.27
CA CYS A 4 -6.43 3.79 33.96
C CYS A 4 -6.22 2.65 32.96
N THR A 5 -7.07 2.60 31.93
CA THR A 5 -6.90 1.75 30.74
C THR A 5 -5.76 2.24 29.82
N SER A 6 -4.64 2.70 30.39
CA SER A 6 -3.59 3.47 29.69
C SER A 6 -3.06 2.75 28.44
N VAL A 7 -2.76 1.46 28.54
CA VAL A 7 -2.26 0.65 27.42
C VAL A 7 -3.26 0.59 26.25
N PHE A 8 -4.55 0.40 26.56
CA PHE A 8 -5.61 0.41 25.53
C PHE A 8 -5.79 1.78 24.89
N LYS A 9 -5.66 2.85 25.68
CA LYS A 9 -5.71 4.23 25.18
C LYS A 9 -4.51 4.54 24.30
N ASP A 10 -3.32 4.10 24.66
CA ASP A 10 -2.09 4.33 23.89
C ASP A 10 -2.15 3.64 22.53
N ALA A 11 -2.61 2.38 22.47
CA ALA A 11 -2.82 1.68 21.21
C ALA A 11 -3.88 2.37 20.32
N ALA A 12 -5.02 2.77 20.90
CA ALA A 12 -6.06 3.48 20.16
C ALA A 12 -5.58 4.85 19.65
N GLN A 13 -4.80 5.58 20.45
CA GLN A 13 -4.23 6.88 20.07
C GLN A 13 -3.18 6.73 18.97
N HIS A 14 -2.35 5.69 19.04
CA HIS A 14 -1.38 5.38 18.00
C HIS A 14 -2.07 5.10 16.66
N ARG A 15 -3.07 4.19 16.64
CA ARG A 15 -3.85 3.90 15.42
C ARG A 15 -4.54 5.14 14.84
N ARG A 16 -5.13 5.99 15.68
CA ARG A 16 -5.72 7.26 15.22
C ARG A 16 -4.69 8.17 14.56
N ARG A 17 -3.48 8.24 15.11
CA ARG A 17 -2.37 9.01 14.54
C ARG A 17 -1.96 8.44 13.18
N LEU A 18 -1.79 7.12 13.08
CA LEU A 18 -1.47 6.44 11.82
C LEU A 18 -2.54 6.71 10.76
N LYS A 19 -3.82 6.49 11.06
CA LYS A 19 -4.93 6.78 10.14
C LYS A 19 -4.95 8.23 9.67
N ARG A 20 -4.61 9.20 10.52
CA ARG A 20 -4.51 10.62 10.12
C ARG A 20 -3.34 10.85 9.17
N MET A 21 -2.18 10.27 9.47
CA MET A 21 -1.00 10.35 8.62
C MET A 21 -1.26 9.71 7.27
N ALA A 22 -1.77 8.48 7.24
CA ALA A 22 -2.09 7.74 6.02
C ALA A 22 -3.00 8.56 5.09
N ARG A 23 -4.10 9.15 5.61
CA ARG A 23 -4.99 10.00 4.80
C ARG A 23 -4.31 11.24 4.20
N THR A 24 -3.22 11.70 4.81
CA THR A 24 -2.48 12.88 4.37
C THR A 24 -1.42 12.52 3.33
N VAL A 25 -0.73 11.39 3.51
CA VAL A 25 0.46 11.03 2.70
C VAL A 25 0.16 10.03 1.57
N ARG A 26 -1.00 9.37 1.61
CA ARG A 26 -1.40 8.40 0.59
C ARG A 26 -1.41 9.02 -0.81
N ARG A 27 -1.06 8.19 -1.80
CA ARG A 27 -1.31 8.45 -3.22
C ARG A 27 -2.78 8.17 -3.56
N PRO A 28 -3.26 8.54 -4.75
CA PRO A 28 -4.64 8.30 -5.16
C PRO A 28 -5.05 6.83 -5.05
N PHE A 29 -4.15 5.93 -5.43
CA PHE A 29 -4.37 4.48 -5.48
C PHE A 29 -4.01 3.71 -4.21
N ASP A 30 -3.38 4.37 -3.24
CA ASP A 30 -3.01 3.71 -1.98
C ASP A 30 -4.25 3.43 -1.14
N ASP A 31 -4.35 2.21 -0.61
CA ASP A 31 -5.39 1.83 0.33
C ASP A 31 -4.93 2.02 1.78
N ILE A 32 -5.87 2.27 2.69
CA ILE A 32 -5.58 2.45 4.11
C ILE A 32 -6.25 1.34 4.93
N THR A 33 -5.44 0.59 5.66
CA THR A 33 -5.94 -0.49 6.53
C THR A 33 -6.66 0.04 7.77
N ASP A 34 -7.29 -0.88 8.49
CA ASP A 34 -7.91 -0.58 9.77
C ASP A 34 -6.93 -0.23 10.90
N ASP A 35 -5.64 -0.49 10.74
CA ASP A 35 -4.60 -0.06 11.66
C ASP A 35 -3.93 1.27 11.22
N GLY A 36 -4.27 1.76 10.03
CA GLY A 36 -3.78 3.02 9.50
C GLY A 36 -2.44 2.92 8.79
N THR A 37 -2.05 1.72 8.36
CA THR A 37 -0.98 1.47 7.40
C THR A 37 -1.47 1.70 5.97
N ILE A 38 -0.52 1.80 5.04
CA ILE A 38 -0.78 1.98 3.60
C ILE A 38 -0.48 0.67 2.88
N VAL A 39 -1.39 0.26 1.98
CA VAL A 39 -1.27 -0.94 1.16
C VAL A 39 -1.23 -0.57 -0.32
N TYR A 40 -0.27 -1.15 -1.06
CA TYR A 40 -0.12 -0.98 -2.49
C TYR A 40 0.56 -2.20 -3.14
N GLY A 41 0.35 -2.40 -4.43
CA GLY A 41 1.03 -3.40 -5.23
C GLY A 41 2.39 -2.91 -5.74
N LYS A 42 3.34 -3.82 -5.87
CA LYS A 42 4.67 -3.56 -6.41
C LYS A 42 5.05 -4.66 -7.41
N THR A 43 5.60 -4.27 -8.55
CA THR A 43 6.13 -5.22 -9.52
C THR A 43 7.38 -4.67 -10.22
N ARG A 44 8.16 -5.58 -10.81
CA ARG A 44 9.30 -5.26 -11.68
C ARG A 44 8.90 -5.14 -13.15
N THR A 45 7.63 -5.36 -13.47
CA THR A 45 7.09 -5.16 -14.81
C THR A 45 7.41 -3.75 -15.32
N PRO A 46 7.88 -3.61 -16.57
CA PRO A 46 8.17 -2.31 -17.16
C PRO A 46 6.92 -1.41 -17.20
N PRO A 47 7.06 -0.08 -16.96
CA PRO A 47 5.93 0.84 -16.99
C PRO A 47 5.22 0.90 -18.36
N GLU A 48 5.91 0.56 -19.44
CA GLU A 48 5.35 0.48 -20.79
C GLU A 48 4.18 -0.52 -20.86
N ARG A 49 4.27 -1.64 -20.12
CA ARG A 49 3.21 -2.65 -20.06
C ARG A 49 1.91 -2.09 -19.48
N PHE A 50 2.00 -1.24 -18.46
CA PHE A 50 0.82 -0.58 -17.87
C PHE A 50 0.17 0.39 -18.85
N ALA A 51 0.98 1.13 -19.62
CA ALA A 51 0.48 2.01 -20.67
C ALA A 51 -0.18 1.23 -21.82
N GLU A 52 0.39 0.09 -22.24
CA GLU A 52 -0.20 -0.82 -23.25
C GLU A 52 -1.56 -1.37 -22.81
N LEU A 53 -1.69 -1.72 -21.53
CA LEU A 53 -2.94 -2.20 -20.92
C LEU A 53 -3.94 -1.06 -20.65
N GLY A 54 -3.57 0.19 -20.94
CA GLY A 54 -4.44 1.35 -20.76
C GLY A 54 -4.68 1.71 -19.30
N VAL A 55 -3.79 1.31 -18.38
CA VAL A 55 -3.90 1.64 -16.96
C VAL A 55 -3.71 3.15 -16.79
N PRO A 56 -4.67 3.87 -16.18
CA PRO A 56 -4.52 5.30 -15.94
C PRO A 56 -3.34 5.62 -15.02
N GLU A 57 -2.62 6.71 -15.30
CA GLU A 57 -1.43 7.13 -14.53
C GLU A 57 -1.72 7.38 -13.04
N GLU A 58 -2.97 7.65 -12.68
CA GLU A 58 -3.40 7.81 -11.28
C GLU A 58 -3.40 6.50 -10.48
N PHE A 59 -3.31 5.34 -11.14
CA PHE A 59 -3.26 4.03 -10.49
C PHE A 59 -1.86 3.50 -10.25
N TYR A 60 -0.82 4.13 -10.80
CA TYR A 60 0.55 3.67 -10.61
C TYR A 60 1.56 4.81 -10.48
N THR A 61 2.76 4.46 -10.06
CA THR A 61 3.90 5.36 -9.96
C THR A 61 5.15 4.60 -10.34
N VAL A 62 5.89 5.14 -11.29
CA VAL A 62 7.18 4.60 -11.71
C VAL A 62 8.26 5.02 -10.72
N LYS A 63 9.01 4.04 -10.20
CA LYS A 63 10.23 4.23 -9.41
C LYS A 63 11.42 3.74 -10.22
N SER A 64 12.63 4.05 -9.77
CA SER A 64 13.86 3.71 -10.50
C SER A 64 14.05 2.20 -10.74
N ASP A 65 13.48 1.34 -9.89
CA ASP A 65 13.69 -0.12 -9.91
C ASP A 65 12.39 -0.95 -10.02
N ARG A 66 11.22 -0.29 -10.08
CA ARG A 66 9.91 -0.94 -9.95
C ARG A 66 8.77 -0.01 -10.33
N VAL A 67 7.59 -0.59 -10.52
CA VAL A 67 6.31 0.12 -10.54
C VAL A 67 5.56 -0.17 -9.24
N GLU A 68 4.99 0.88 -8.65
CA GLU A 68 4.05 0.77 -7.53
C GLU A 68 2.65 1.10 -8.06
N VAL A 69 1.64 0.28 -7.73
CA VAL A 69 0.30 0.31 -8.33
C VAL A 69 -0.76 0.04 -7.26
N ALA A 70 -2.04 0.33 -7.55
CA ALA A 70 -3.15 -0.20 -6.77
C ALA A 70 -3.00 -1.72 -6.53
N TRP A 71 -3.18 -2.18 -5.29
CA TRP A 71 -2.95 -3.59 -4.94
C TRP A 71 -3.97 -4.53 -5.62
N TRP A 72 -5.25 -4.15 -5.62
CA TRP A 72 -6.31 -4.91 -6.27
C TRP A 72 -6.09 -5.03 -7.78
N LEU A 73 -5.55 -3.97 -8.40
CA LEU A 73 -5.25 -3.98 -9.83
C LEU A 73 -4.07 -4.90 -10.13
N LEU A 74 -3.04 -4.91 -9.28
CA LEU A 74 -1.94 -5.86 -9.44
C LEU A 74 -2.42 -7.31 -9.37
N GLU A 75 -3.29 -7.63 -8.41
CA GLU A 75 -3.87 -8.97 -8.30
C GLU A 75 -4.66 -9.34 -9.56
N GLU A 76 -5.57 -8.47 -10.02
CA GLU A 76 -6.34 -8.66 -11.25
C GLU A 76 -5.42 -8.90 -12.46
N MET A 77 -4.39 -8.08 -12.65
CA MET A 77 -3.44 -8.22 -13.76
C MET A 77 -2.64 -9.53 -13.69
N VAL A 78 -2.34 -10.05 -12.50
CA VAL A 78 -1.66 -11.34 -12.35
C VAL A 78 -2.63 -12.49 -12.60
N GLU A 79 -3.85 -12.42 -12.07
CA GLU A 79 -4.90 -13.40 -12.30
C GLU A 79 -5.28 -13.55 -13.78
N GLU A 80 -5.27 -12.44 -14.53
CA GLU A 80 -5.53 -12.41 -15.97
C GLU A 80 -4.31 -12.79 -16.83
N GLY A 81 -3.13 -12.94 -16.22
CA GLY A 81 -1.88 -13.26 -16.92
C GLY A 81 -1.30 -12.09 -17.71
N ASP A 82 -1.74 -10.87 -17.43
CA ASP A 82 -1.22 -9.65 -18.04
C ASP A 82 0.17 -9.26 -17.51
N ILE A 83 0.47 -9.69 -16.28
CA ILE A 83 1.75 -9.55 -15.59
C ILE A 83 2.12 -10.87 -14.92
N ASP A 84 3.41 -11.23 -14.98
CA ASP A 84 3.89 -12.51 -14.44
C ASP A 84 3.84 -12.63 -12.92
N ALA A 85 4.11 -11.54 -12.17
CA ALA A 85 4.17 -11.55 -10.71
C ALA A 85 4.24 -10.15 -10.10
N GLY A 86 4.02 -10.09 -8.79
CA GLY A 86 4.26 -8.90 -7.96
C GLY A 86 4.25 -9.20 -6.46
N GLU A 87 4.22 -8.15 -5.66
CA GLU A 87 4.06 -8.22 -4.21
C GLU A 87 3.10 -7.12 -3.74
N ILE A 88 2.20 -7.46 -2.83
CA ILE A 88 1.43 -6.49 -2.05
C ILE A 88 2.30 -6.08 -0.87
N VAL A 89 2.48 -4.78 -0.69
CA VAL A 89 3.29 -4.18 0.36
C VAL A 89 2.39 -3.43 1.31
N GLU A 90 2.46 -3.77 2.59
CA GLU A 90 1.90 -2.98 3.68
C GLU A 90 3.02 -2.22 4.40
N GLN A 91 2.86 -0.91 4.58
CA GLN A 91 3.85 -0.08 5.28
C GLN A 91 3.22 0.94 6.22
N TYR A 92 4.00 1.40 7.21
CA TYR A 92 3.62 2.56 8.00
C TYR A 92 3.56 3.83 7.15
N PRO A 93 2.62 4.76 7.44
CA PRO A 93 2.50 6.05 6.75
C PRO A 93 3.52 7.07 7.27
N THR A 94 4.70 6.61 7.67
CA THR A 94 5.82 7.45 8.13
C THR A 94 6.70 7.84 6.94
N TYR A 95 7.56 8.82 7.14
CA TYR A 95 8.51 9.26 6.11
C TYR A 95 9.37 8.09 5.58
N ASP A 96 9.85 7.23 6.48
CA ASP A 96 10.70 6.10 6.13
C ASP A 96 9.93 4.94 5.46
N GLY A 97 8.59 4.98 5.43
CA GLY A 97 7.76 3.95 4.80
C GLY A 97 8.09 2.54 5.31
N THR A 98 8.29 2.37 6.61
CA THR A 98 8.73 1.09 7.18
C THR A 98 7.74 -0.01 6.83
N VAL A 99 8.21 -1.02 6.11
CA VAL A 99 7.40 -2.16 5.67
C VAL A 99 7.01 -3.02 6.87
N VAL A 100 5.72 -3.30 6.96
CA VAL A 100 5.08 -4.16 7.95
C VAL A 100 4.99 -5.58 7.40
N GLU A 101 4.49 -5.72 6.17
CA GLU A 101 4.24 -7.01 5.53
C GLU A 101 4.52 -6.95 4.03
N ARG A 102 4.87 -8.12 3.47
CA ARG A 102 4.94 -8.37 2.03
C ARG A 102 4.24 -9.68 1.71
N THR A 103 3.32 -9.63 0.76
CA THR A 103 2.56 -10.79 0.31
C THR A 103 2.82 -10.99 -1.18
N PRO A 104 3.51 -12.07 -1.60
CA PRO A 104 3.73 -12.35 -3.01
C PRO A 104 2.42 -12.63 -3.75
N VAL A 105 2.34 -12.18 -5.01
CA VAL A 105 1.25 -12.48 -5.96
C VAL A 105 1.90 -13.02 -7.23
N ALA A 106 1.41 -14.16 -7.74
CA ALA A 106 2.12 -14.99 -8.71
C ALA A 106 1.18 -15.58 -9.77
#